data_AF-A0A511V372-F1
#
_entry.id   AF-A0A511V372-F1
#
_cell.length_a   1.000
_cell.length_b   1.000
_cell.length_c   1.000
_cell.angle_alpha   90.00
_cell.angle_beta   90.00
_cell.angle_gamma   90.00
#
_symmetry.space_group_name_H-M   'P 1'
#
loop_
_entity.id
_entity.type
_entity.pdbx_description
1 polymer ?
#
loop_
_entity_poly.entity_id
_entity_poly.type
_entity_poly.pdbx_seq_one_letter_code
_entity_poly.pdbx_strand_id
1 'polypeptide(L)'
;MINISSKSAAMQRSISVFKSPEYKAYTQLTIVARVKQNVENGKKLGQSSMSFDEFKKIIADCKITSNSNSRKISCFHSEHIQTQLRFRPDESNLYENVARIIEKAYEKGLVNEDETLISSAEWRA
;
A
#
# COMPACT_ATOMS: atom_id res chain seq x y z
N MET A 1 -22.22 -32.47 12.45
CA MET A 1 -20.82 -32.47 11.94
C MET A 1 -20.48 -31.07 11.48
N ILE A 2 -19.57 -30.37 12.16
CA ILE A 2 -19.12 -29.02 11.75
C ILE A 2 -18.06 -29.20 10.65
N ASN A 3 -18.30 -28.61 9.48
CA ASN A 3 -17.44 -28.76 8.31
C ASN A 3 -16.10 -28.02 8.52
N ILE A 4 -15.06 -28.75 8.90
CA ILE A 4 -13.71 -28.23 9.23
C ILE A 4 -12.96 -27.79 7.96
N SER A 5 -13.39 -28.27 6.78
CA SER A 5 -12.75 -27.99 5.49
C SER A 5 -12.87 -26.52 5.06
N SER A 6 -14.01 -25.87 5.35
CA SER A 6 -14.24 -24.46 4.96
C SER A 6 -13.42 -23.46 5.78
N LYS A 7 -13.14 -23.75 7.06
CA LYS A 7 -12.27 -22.91 7.92
C LYS A 7 -10.81 -22.94 7.46
N SER A 8 -10.32 -24.11 7.02
CA SER A 8 -8.96 -24.28 6.50
C SER A 8 -8.72 -23.47 5.21
N ALA A 9 -9.67 -23.53 4.26
CA ALA A 9 -9.57 -22.79 3.01
C ALA A 9 -9.67 -21.26 3.22
N ALA A 10 -10.54 -20.79 4.13
CA ALA A 10 -10.62 -19.37 4.47
C ALA A 10 -9.33 -18.86 5.14
N MET A 11 -8.72 -19.68 6.00
CA MET A 11 -7.45 -19.35 6.67
C MET A 11 -6.25 -19.37 5.71
N GLN A 12 -6.22 -20.29 4.74
CA GLN A 12 -5.20 -20.29 3.69
C GLN A 12 -5.35 -19.08 2.75
N ARG A 13 -6.59 -18.71 2.41
CA ARG A 13 -6.86 -17.48 1.63
C ARG A 13 -6.40 -16.23 2.37
N SER A 14 -6.69 -16.09 3.66
CA SER A 14 -6.27 -14.93 4.46
C SER A 14 -4.74 -14.81 4.54
N ILE A 15 -4.03 -15.91 4.76
CA ILE A 15 -2.56 -15.95 4.75
C ILE A 15 -1.98 -15.53 3.38
N SER A 16 -2.62 -15.93 2.27
CA SER A 16 -2.16 -15.53 0.92
C SER A 16 -2.33 -14.04 0.65
N VAL A 17 -3.37 -13.39 1.20
CA VAL A 17 -3.60 -11.94 1.05
C VAL A 17 -2.53 -11.14 1.77
N PHE A 18 -2.07 -11.58 2.95
CA PHE A 18 -0.95 -10.93 3.65
C PHE A 18 0.39 -11.02 2.90
N LYS A 19 0.50 -11.97 1.96
CA LYS A 19 1.66 -12.11 1.06
C LYS A 19 1.46 -11.44 -0.31
N SER A 20 0.32 -10.77 -0.55
CA SER A 20 0.11 -10.04 -1.79
C SER A 20 0.94 -8.75 -1.81
N PRO A 21 1.63 -8.44 -2.92
CA PRO A 21 2.33 -7.16 -3.11
C PRO A 21 1.42 -5.95 -2.91
N GLU A 22 0.17 -6.02 -3.41
CA GLU A 22 -0.83 -4.96 -3.29
C GLU A 22 -1.18 -4.68 -1.84
N TYR A 23 -1.41 -5.72 -1.03
CA TYR A 23 -1.76 -5.54 0.38
C TYR A 23 -0.60 -4.97 1.19
N LYS A 24 0.63 -5.42 0.91
CA LYS A 24 1.84 -4.85 1.52
C LYS A 24 2.02 -3.37 1.15
N ALA A 25 1.88 -3.02 -0.13
CA ALA A 25 1.94 -1.62 -0.56
C ALA A 25 0.85 -0.77 0.10
N TYR A 26 -0.39 -1.27 0.13
CA TYR A 26 -1.50 -0.59 0.82
C TYR A 26 -1.20 -0.34 2.29
N THR A 27 -0.65 -1.33 3.00
CA THR A 27 -0.29 -1.22 4.43
C THR A 27 0.82 -0.19 4.66
N GLN A 28 1.81 -0.14 3.76
CA GLN A 28 2.88 0.87 3.80
C GLN A 28 2.33 2.28 3.65
N LEU A 29 1.48 2.50 2.65
CA LEU A 29 0.89 3.81 2.35
C LEU A 29 -0.19 4.25 3.35
N THR A 30 -0.72 3.34 4.18
CA THR A 30 -1.77 3.66 5.16
C THR A 30 -1.26 3.61 6.58
N ILE A 31 -1.01 2.42 7.11
CA ILE A 31 -0.68 2.22 8.53
C ILE A 31 0.74 2.68 8.81
N VAL A 32 1.72 2.23 8.04
CA VAL A 32 3.14 2.51 8.33
C VAL A 32 3.43 4.00 8.18
N ALA A 33 3.03 4.61 7.06
CA ALA A 33 3.19 6.04 6.84
C ALA A 33 2.52 6.89 7.95
N ARG A 34 1.37 6.48 8.48
CA ARG A 34 0.72 7.20 9.58
C ARG A 34 1.40 7.04 10.92
N VAL A 35 1.91 5.85 11.21
CA VAL A 35 2.70 5.64 12.41
C VAL A 35 3.93 6.55 12.37
N LYS A 36 4.62 6.64 11.23
CA LYS A 36 5.70 7.61 11.02
C LYS A 36 5.23 9.04 11.29
N GLN A 37 4.14 9.48 10.66
CA GLN A 37 3.60 10.84 10.85
C GLN A 37 3.18 11.13 12.29
N ASN A 38 2.67 10.12 13.01
CA ASN A 38 2.34 10.26 14.43
C ASN A 38 3.60 10.43 15.28
N VAL A 39 4.65 9.66 15.01
CA VAL A 39 5.92 9.73 15.73
C VAL A 39 6.65 11.04 15.44
N GLU A 40 6.69 11.48 14.18
CA GLU A 40 7.43 12.68 13.77
C GLU A 40 6.70 13.98 14.12
N ASN A 41 5.38 14.02 13.89
CA ASN A 41 4.62 15.27 13.88
C ASN A 41 3.46 15.29 14.88
N GLY A 42 3.30 14.24 15.70
CA GLY A 42 2.18 14.12 16.64
C GLY A 42 0.80 14.00 15.97
N LYS A 43 0.75 13.77 14.65
CA LYS A 43 -0.52 13.62 13.90
C LYS A 43 -1.30 12.41 14.44
N LYS A 44 -2.58 12.57 14.72
CA LYS A 44 -3.42 11.45 15.18
C LYS A 44 -3.48 10.34 14.13
N LEU A 45 -3.50 9.09 14.58
CA LEU A 45 -3.78 7.93 13.72
C LEU A 45 -5.23 7.97 13.24
N GLY A 46 -5.51 8.76 12.19
CA GLY A 46 -6.81 8.76 11.51
C GLY A 46 -7.01 7.50 10.67
N GLN A 47 -8.24 7.27 10.17
CA GLN A 47 -8.53 6.20 9.22
C GLN A 47 -8.22 6.62 7.78
N SER A 48 -7.90 5.64 6.92
CA SER A 48 -7.72 5.89 5.48
C SER A 48 -9.06 5.66 4.88
N SER A 49 -9.52 6.67 4.18
CA SER A 49 -10.84 6.70 3.57
C SER A 49 -10.85 5.89 2.27
N MET A 50 -9.70 5.61 1.66
CA MET A 50 -9.59 4.66 0.56
C MET A 50 -9.44 3.25 1.10
N SER A 51 -10.38 2.36 0.74
CA SER A 51 -10.31 0.95 1.07
C SER A 51 -9.28 0.20 0.22
N PHE A 52 -8.87 -0.99 0.68
CA PHE A 52 -7.95 -1.84 -0.08
C PHE A 52 -8.49 -2.23 -1.46
N ASP A 53 -9.79 -2.52 -1.56
CA ASP A 53 -10.41 -2.89 -2.84
C ASP A 53 -10.44 -1.74 -3.83
N GLU A 54 -10.66 -0.51 -3.35
CA GLU A 54 -10.58 0.69 -4.19
C GLU A 54 -9.14 0.94 -4.65
N PHE A 55 -8.18 0.91 -3.72
CA PHE A 55 -6.76 1.03 -4.05
C PHE A 55 -6.35 0.02 -5.13
N LYS A 56 -6.71 -1.27 -4.94
CA LYS A 56 -6.40 -2.33 -5.88
C LYS A 56 -7.01 -2.08 -7.27
N LYS A 57 -8.27 -1.63 -7.33
CA LYS A 57 -8.93 -1.28 -8.60
C LYS A 57 -8.22 -0.14 -9.32
N ILE A 58 -7.84 0.92 -8.60
CA ILE A 58 -7.19 2.10 -9.19
C ILE A 58 -5.77 1.77 -9.68
N ILE A 59 -5.03 0.96 -8.92
CA ILE A 59 -3.71 0.49 -9.31
C ILE A 59 -3.78 -0.47 -10.50
N ALA A 60 -4.80 -1.32 -10.59
CA ALA A 60 -5.00 -2.21 -11.74
C ALA A 60 -5.36 -1.44 -13.02
N ASP A 61 -6.03 -0.30 -12.91
CA ASP A 61 -6.38 0.54 -14.05
C ASP A 61 -5.12 1.08 -14.76
N CYS A 62 -5.03 0.88 -16.07
CA CYS A 62 -3.95 1.38 -16.92
C CYS A 62 -4.07 2.87 -17.23
N LYS A 63 -5.21 3.50 -16.91
CA LYS A 63 -5.39 4.93 -17.15
C LYS A 63 -4.49 5.74 -16.21
N ILE A 64 -3.49 6.40 -16.79
CA ILE A 64 -2.71 7.43 -16.12
C ILE A 64 -3.58 8.68 -16.11
N THR A 65 -4.15 9.01 -14.95
CA THR A 65 -4.77 10.31 -14.74
C THR A 65 -3.64 11.30 -14.51
N SER A 66 -3.44 12.24 -15.43
CA SER A 66 -2.52 13.37 -15.25
C SER A 66 -3.08 14.28 -14.15
N ASN A 67 -2.91 13.85 -12.90
CA ASN A 67 -3.37 14.51 -11.69
C ASN A 67 -2.22 15.39 -11.16
N SER A 68 -2.54 16.59 -10.69
CA SER A 68 -1.60 17.54 -10.07
C SER A 68 -0.83 16.95 -8.87
N ASN A 69 -1.36 15.88 -8.26
CA ASN A 69 -0.72 15.17 -7.15
C ASN A 69 0.30 14.10 -7.57
N SER A 70 0.51 13.87 -8.88
CA SER A 70 1.51 12.93 -9.39
C SER A 70 2.92 13.38 -8.98
N ARG A 71 3.69 12.48 -8.36
CA ARG A 71 5.04 12.79 -7.89
C ARG A 71 5.92 11.53 -7.86
N LYS A 72 7.23 11.72 -7.64
CA LYS A 72 8.16 10.60 -7.40
C LYS A 72 7.94 9.99 -6.02
N ILE A 73 8.23 8.69 -5.90
CA ILE A 73 8.28 8.01 -4.60
C ILE A 73 9.20 8.77 -3.63
N SER A 74 8.80 8.83 -2.36
CA SER A 74 9.58 9.53 -1.34
C SER A 74 10.80 8.73 -0.88
N CYS A 75 11.75 9.42 -0.24
CA CYS A 75 12.94 8.80 0.33
C CYS A 75 12.57 7.73 1.36
N PHE A 76 11.60 8.03 2.22
CA PHE A 76 11.13 7.10 3.25
C PHE A 76 10.66 5.76 2.68
N HIS A 77 9.76 5.77 1.70
CA HIS A 77 9.25 4.53 1.10
C HIS A 77 10.33 3.81 0.29
N SER A 78 11.19 4.55 -0.41
CA SER A 78 12.33 3.99 -1.15
C SER A 78 13.31 3.27 -0.22
N GLU A 79 13.71 3.89 0.89
CA GLU A 79 14.60 3.30 1.89
C GLU A 79 13.97 2.08 2.57
N HIS A 80 12.67 2.13 2.86
CA HIS A 80 11.94 0.99 3.41
C HIS A 80 12.03 -0.22 2.45
N ILE A 81 11.74 -0.01 1.16
CA ILE A 81 11.82 -1.06 0.14
C ILE A 81 13.24 -1.63 0.05
N GLN A 82 14.26 -0.76 -0.04
CA GLN A 82 15.65 -1.20 -0.12
C GLN A 82 16.08 -2.00 1.10
N THR A 83 15.62 -1.60 2.30
CA THR A 83 15.85 -2.33 3.54
C THR A 83 15.25 -3.73 3.46
N GLN A 84 14.00 -3.86 3.01
CA GLN A 84 13.37 -5.17 2.86
C GLN A 84 14.10 -6.05 1.84
N LEU A 85 14.48 -5.50 0.67
CA LEU A 85 15.26 -6.23 -0.34
C LEU A 85 16.61 -6.71 0.19
N ARG A 86 17.28 -5.90 1.01
CA ARG A 86 18.59 -6.23 1.59
C ARG A 86 18.51 -7.33 2.64
N PHE A 87 17.49 -7.28 3.51
CA PHE A 87 17.40 -8.18 4.68
C PHE A 87 16.46 -9.37 4.48
N ARG A 88 15.71 -9.41 3.38
CA ARG A 88 14.81 -10.52 3.01
C ARG A 88 15.02 -10.92 1.55
N PRO A 89 16.21 -11.44 1.20
CA PRO A 89 16.52 -11.80 -0.19
C PRO A 89 15.59 -12.90 -0.74
N ASP A 90 15.04 -13.76 0.12
CA ASP A 90 14.04 -14.76 -0.21
C ASP A 90 12.69 -14.16 -0.64
N GLU A 91 12.41 -12.91 -0.26
CA GLU A 91 11.22 -12.14 -0.63
C GLU A 91 11.51 -11.08 -1.72
N SER A 92 12.65 -11.12 -2.43
CA SER A 92 13.04 -10.06 -3.40
C SER A 92 11.96 -9.79 -4.45
N ASN A 93 11.48 -10.83 -5.13
CA ASN A 93 10.41 -10.71 -6.13
C ASN A 93 9.13 -10.09 -5.55
N LEU A 94 8.83 -10.36 -4.28
CA LEU A 94 7.68 -9.76 -3.61
C LEU A 94 7.89 -8.27 -3.41
N TYR A 95 9.04 -7.86 -2.87
CA TYR A 95 9.32 -6.45 -2.59
C TYR A 95 9.60 -5.62 -3.84
N GLU A 96 10.12 -6.19 -4.92
CA GLU A 96 10.18 -5.55 -6.24
C GLU A 96 8.77 -5.22 -6.76
N ASN A 97 7.81 -6.13 -6.59
CA ASN A 97 6.42 -5.86 -6.97
C ASN A 97 5.76 -4.83 -6.04
N VAL A 98 6.05 -4.85 -4.73
CA VAL A 98 5.61 -3.81 -3.79
C VAL A 98 6.14 -2.44 -4.24
N ALA A 99 7.42 -2.35 -4.62
CA ALA A 99 8.04 -1.12 -5.09
C ALA A 99 7.30 -0.53 -6.29
N ARG A 100 7.06 -1.34 -7.33
CA ARG A 100 6.32 -0.92 -8.53
C ARG A 100 4.91 -0.44 -8.21
N ILE A 101 4.24 -1.07 -7.25
CA ILE A 101 2.88 -0.66 -6.85
C ILE A 101 2.91 0.68 -6.12
N ILE A 102 3.86 0.88 -5.21
CA ILE A 102 4.04 2.15 -4.50
C ILE A 102 4.38 3.26 -5.51
N GLU A 103 5.34 3.03 -6.41
CA GLU A 103 5.67 3.96 -7.49
C GLU A 103 4.44 4.32 -8.32
N LYS A 104 3.67 3.32 -8.75
CA LYS A 104 2.42 3.55 -9.51
C LYS A 104 1.39 4.36 -8.71
N ALA A 105 1.30 4.16 -7.39
CA ALA A 105 0.41 4.95 -6.53
C ALA A 105 0.83 6.42 -6.49
N TYR A 106 2.13 6.68 -6.41
CA TYR A 106 2.75 7.99 -6.46
C TYR A 106 2.53 8.68 -7.82
N GLU A 107 2.75 7.96 -8.92
CA GLU A 107 2.52 8.45 -10.29
C GLU A 107 1.04 8.75 -10.55
N LYS A 108 0.12 7.99 -9.96
CA LYS A 108 -1.33 8.22 -10.07
C LYS A 108 -1.85 9.34 -9.15
N GLY A 109 -0.99 9.93 -8.32
CA GLY A 109 -1.37 10.97 -7.37
C GLY A 109 -2.26 10.47 -6.23
N LEU A 110 -2.12 9.20 -5.84
CA LEU A 110 -2.87 8.59 -4.73
C LEU A 110 -2.24 8.87 -3.36
N VAL A 111 -1.08 9.50 -3.33
CA VAL A 111 -0.31 9.73 -2.11
C VAL A 111 -0.18 11.23 -1.91
N ASN A 112 -0.46 11.73 -0.71
CA ASN A 112 -0.31 13.15 -0.34
C ASN A 112 1.14 13.50 0.08
N GLU A 113 1.36 14.76 0.45
CA GLU A 113 2.67 15.27 0.90
C GLU A 113 3.16 14.60 2.18
N ASP A 114 2.25 14.08 2.99
CA ASP A 114 2.56 13.31 4.19
C ASP A 114 2.96 11.86 3.89
N GLU A 115 3.12 11.49 2.61
CA GLU A 115 3.48 10.15 2.17
C GLU A 115 2.40 9.10 2.48
N THR A 116 1.15 9.54 2.68
CA THR A 116 0.00 8.70 3.02
C THR A 116 -1.02 8.61 1.88
N LEU A 117 -1.70 7.46 1.79
CA LEU A 117 -2.78 7.22 0.84
C LEU A 117 -3.96 8.17 1.11
N ILE A 118 -4.36 8.92 0.09
CA ILE A 118 -5.49 9.86 0.14
C ILE A 118 -6.83 9.16 -0.03
N SER A 119 -7.92 9.87 0.26
CA SER A 119 -9.26 9.37 0.01
C SER A 119 -9.58 9.19 -1.47
N SER A 120 -10.49 8.28 -1.80
CA SER A 120 -11.02 8.17 -3.16
C SER A 120 -11.76 9.43 -3.63
N ALA A 121 -12.21 10.28 -2.70
CA ALA A 121 -12.83 11.57 -3.00
C ALA A 121 -11.77 12.62 -3.36
N GLU A 122 -10.71 12.74 -2.55
CA GLU A 122 -9.56 13.62 -2.80
C GLU A 122 -8.85 13.27 -4.10
N TRP A 123 -8.76 11.99 -4.45
CA TRP A 123 -8.13 11.57 -5.71
C TRP A 123 -8.92 12.00 -6.97
N ARG A 124 -10.25 12.12 -6.86
CA ARG A 124 -11.14 12.48 -7.97
C ARG A 124 -11.45 13.97 -8.06
N ALA A 125 -11.11 14.73 -7.02
CA ALA A 125 -11.25 16.18 -6.95
C ALA A 125 -10.21 16.87 -7.86
#